data_AF-A0A7W6XDH8-F1
#
_entry.id   AF-A0A7W6XDH8-F1
#
_cell.length_a   1.000
_cell.length_b   1.000
_cell.length_c   1.000
_cell.angle_alpha   90.00
_cell.angle_beta   90.00
_cell.angle_gamma   90.00
#
_symmetry.space_group_name_H-M   'P 1'
#
loop_
_entity.id
_entity.type
_entity.pdbx_description
1 polymer ?
#
loop_
_entity_poly.entity_id
_entity_poly.type
_entity_poly.pdbx_seq_one_letter_code
_entity_poly.pdbx_strand_id
1 'polypeptide(L)'
;MLGGLQVDAQGRLANWMIPGKMVPGMGGAMDLVSGARRVIVAMQHAVRGKSKIVAQCTLPLTSARSVDLVVTDMAVIGFSGGRATLLETAPGVSVGEVIALTEAELAVPDNVPGMNV
;
A
#
# COMPACT_ATOMS: atom_id res chain seq x y z
N MET A 1 -9.96 -8.04 -2.43
CA MET A 1 -8.55 -7.97 -2.01
C MET A 1 -7.69 -8.12 -3.25
N LEU A 2 -6.63 -7.33 -3.38
CA LEU A 2 -5.80 -7.27 -4.59
C LEU A 2 -4.31 -7.24 -4.23
N GLY A 3 -3.45 -7.60 -5.18
CA GLY A 3 -2.02 -7.31 -5.10
C GLY A 3 -1.69 -5.86 -5.45
N GLY A 4 -0.48 -5.41 -5.12
CA GLY A 4 0.02 -4.06 -5.42
C GLY A 4 1.47 -4.04 -5.91
N LEU A 5 1.77 -3.17 -6.88
CA LEU A 5 3.14 -2.83 -7.27
C LEU A 5 3.63 -1.58 -6.55
N GLN A 6 2.78 -0.56 -6.43
CA GLN A 6 2.99 0.62 -5.60
C GLN A 6 1.66 1.03 -4.95
N VAL A 7 1.76 1.58 -3.76
CA VAL A 7 0.70 2.41 -3.15
C VAL A 7 1.34 3.71 -2.68
N ASP A 8 0.73 4.85 -3.00
CA ASP A 8 1.27 6.14 -2.59
C ASP A 8 0.72 6.68 -1.27
N ALA A 9 1.22 7.84 -0.81
CA ALA A 9 0.82 8.47 0.44
C ALA A 9 -0.69 8.82 0.52
N GLN A 10 -1.36 8.95 -0.62
CA GLN A 10 -2.80 9.20 -0.71
C GLN A 10 -3.61 7.90 -0.84
N GLY A 11 -2.94 6.75 -0.87
CA GLY A 11 -3.56 5.45 -1.06
C GLY A 11 -3.88 5.13 -2.53
N ARG A 12 -3.30 5.84 -3.51
CA ARG A 12 -3.48 5.47 -4.92
C ARG A 12 -2.78 4.15 -5.19
N LEU A 13 -3.46 3.23 -5.86
CA LEU A 13 -2.91 1.92 -6.22
C LEU A 13 -2.40 1.92 -7.65
N ALA A 14 -1.21 1.37 -7.87
CA ALA A 14 -0.73 0.92 -9.17
C ALA A 14 -0.42 -0.57 -9.11
N ASN A 15 -1.07 -1.39 -9.93
CA ASN A 15 -0.89 -2.84 -9.89
C ASN A 15 -1.02 -3.61 -11.21
N TRP A 16 -1.16 -2.93 -12.36
CA TRP A 16 -1.52 -3.61 -13.61
C TRP A 16 -0.45 -3.52 -14.72
N MET A 17 0.48 -2.57 -14.65
CA MET A 17 1.49 -2.34 -15.68
C MET A 17 2.82 -1.84 -15.09
N ILE A 18 3.92 -2.26 -15.71
CA ILE A 18 5.23 -1.63 -15.60
C ILE A 18 5.66 -1.18 -17.01
N PRO A 19 5.84 0.13 -17.27
CA PRO A 19 6.27 0.62 -18.57
C PRO A 19 7.57 -0.06 -19.04
N GLY A 20 7.63 -0.44 -20.31
CA GLY A 20 8.79 -1.13 -20.90
C GLY A 20 8.90 -2.63 -20.57
N LYS A 21 7.93 -3.22 -19.87
CA LYS A 21 7.79 -4.68 -19.68
C LYS A 21 6.52 -5.20 -20.34
N MET A 22 6.38 -6.53 -20.38
CA MET A 22 5.15 -7.18 -20.85
C MET A 22 3.95 -6.70 -20.03
N VAL A 23 2.88 -6.32 -20.74
CA VAL A 23 1.66 -5.74 -20.17
C VAL A 23 0.54 -6.78 -20.26
N PRO A 24 0.11 -7.39 -19.15
CA PRO A 24 -0.97 -8.37 -19.17
C PRO A 24 -2.37 -7.74 -19.38
N GLY A 25 -2.47 -6.41 -19.34
CA GLY A 25 -3.72 -5.66 -19.38
C GLY A 25 -4.32 -5.46 -17.98
N MET A 26 -5.26 -4.51 -17.84
CA MET A 26 -5.83 -4.17 -16.53
C MET A 26 -6.85 -5.19 -15.99
N GLY A 27 -7.38 -6.07 -16.84
CA GLY A 27 -8.46 -6.99 -16.47
C GLY A 27 -9.62 -6.26 -15.78
N GLY A 28 -10.24 -6.92 -14.79
CA GLY A 28 -11.28 -6.31 -13.95
C GLY A 28 -10.74 -5.54 -12.72
N ALA A 29 -9.44 -5.27 -12.64
CA ALA A 29 -8.86 -4.63 -11.45
C ALA A 29 -9.41 -3.20 -11.24
N MET A 30 -9.62 -2.45 -12.33
CA MET A 30 -10.16 -1.08 -12.26
C MET A 30 -11.59 -1.06 -11.71
N ASP A 31 -12.44 -1.98 -12.19
CA ASP A 31 -13.83 -2.11 -11.74
C ASP A 31 -13.90 -2.52 -10.26
N LEU A 32 -13.07 -3.49 -9.86
CA LEU A 32 -12.98 -3.95 -8.48
C LEU A 32 -12.58 -2.84 -7.52
N VAL A 33 -11.52 -2.08 -7.85
CA VAL A 33 -11.08 -0.97 -6.98
C VAL A 33 -12.14 0.12 -6.92
N SER A 34 -12.74 0.48 -8.06
CA SER A 34 -13.67 1.61 -8.11
C SER A 34 -15.00 1.29 -7.44
N GLY A 35 -15.53 0.08 -7.63
CA GLY A 35 -16.87 -0.33 -7.16
C GLY A 35 -16.92 -1.02 -5.79
N ALA A 36 -15.81 -1.53 -5.25
CA ALA A 36 -15.86 -2.28 -3.98
C ALA A 36 -16.19 -1.40 -2.78
N ARG A 37 -16.95 -1.89 -1.80
CA ARG A 37 -17.17 -1.14 -0.55
C ARG A 37 -15.85 -0.88 0.19
N ARG A 38 -14.94 -1.86 0.17
CA ARG A 38 -13.62 -1.78 0.82
C ARG A 38 -12.56 -2.41 -0.08
N VAL A 39 -11.46 -1.71 -0.28
CA VAL A 39 -10.31 -2.11 -1.09
C VAL A 39 -9.13 -2.36 -0.16
N ILE A 40 -8.76 -3.63 -0.03
CA ILE A 40 -7.59 -4.07 0.74
C ILE A 40 -6.53 -4.55 -0.24
N VAL A 41 -5.33 -4.00 -0.12
CA VAL A 41 -4.14 -4.42 -0.87
C VAL A 41 -3.27 -5.27 0.02
N ALA A 42 -2.92 -6.46 -0.44
CA ALA A 42 -1.87 -7.27 0.17
C ALA A 42 -0.64 -7.29 -0.73
N MET A 43 0.51 -6.94 -0.17
CA MET A 43 1.76 -6.83 -0.92
C MET A 43 2.96 -6.93 0.00
N GLN A 44 4.11 -7.30 -0.55
CA GLN A 44 5.38 -7.09 0.15
C GLN A 44 5.62 -5.58 0.34
N HIS A 45 6.15 -5.21 1.50
CA HIS A 45 6.43 -3.81 1.88
C HIS A 45 7.48 -3.18 0.97
N ALA A 46 8.52 -3.96 0.65
CA ALA A 46 9.63 -3.55 -0.19
C ALA A 46 10.07 -4.68 -1.13
N VAL A 47 10.82 -4.32 -2.16
CA VAL A 47 11.52 -5.26 -3.04
C VAL A 47 12.98 -4.85 -3.15
N ARG A 48 13.90 -5.74 -2.74
CA ARG A 48 15.35 -5.47 -2.73
C ARG A 48 15.70 -4.15 -2.02
N GLY A 49 15.09 -3.91 -0.85
CA GLY A 49 15.29 -2.70 -0.05
C GLY A 49 14.61 -1.44 -0.56
N LYS A 50 13.93 -1.47 -1.72
CA LYS A 50 13.16 -0.33 -2.24
C LYS A 50 11.72 -0.41 -1.79
N SER A 51 11.23 0.66 -1.17
CA SER A 51 9.85 0.71 -0.70
C SER A 51 8.87 0.57 -1.87
N LYS A 52 7.74 -0.08 -1.59
CA LYS A 52 6.58 -0.08 -2.49
C LYS A 52 5.45 0.80 -1.95
N ILE A 53 5.64 1.38 -0.76
CA ILE A 53 4.77 2.38 -0.16
C ILE A 53 5.43 3.74 -0.38
N VAL A 54 5.13 4.33 -1.52
CA VAL A 54 5.90 5.43 -2.13
C VAL A 54 5.31 6.80 -1.81
N ALA A 55 6.08 7.87 -1.93
CA ALA A 55 5.53 9.22 -1.77
C ALA A 55 4.47 9.53 -2.86
N GLN A 56 4.76 9.14 -4.10
CA GLN A 56 3.86 9.27 -5.25
C GLN A 56 4.05 8.06 -6.18
N CYS A 57 2.95 7.50 -6.68
CA CYS A 57 3.02 6.43 -7.68
C CYS A 57 3.69 6.94 -8.96
N THR A 58 4.70 6.21 -9.42
CA THR A 58 5.37 6.44 -10.71
C THR A 58 4.89 5.46 -11.77
N LEU A 59 4.27 4.36 -11.35
CA LEU A 59 3.59 3.42 -12.22
C LEU A 59 2.16 3.90 -12.55
N PRO A 60 1.60 3.51 -13.71
CA PRO A 60 0.24 3.85 -14.07
C PRO A 60 -0.77 3.40 -13.01
N LEU A 61 -1.61 4.34 -12.59
CA LEU A 61 -2.62 4.09 -11.58
C LEU A 61 -3.66 3.07 -12.08
N THR A 62 -4.16 2.27 -11.15
CA THR A 62 -5.27 1.34 -11.36
C THR A 62 -6.61 2.05 -11.23
N SER A 63 -6.74 3.00 -10.31
CA SER A 63 -7.97 3.78 -10.13
C SER A 63 -7.66 5.14 -9.52
N ALA A 64 -8.59 6.08 -9.72
CA ALA A 64 -8.55 7.37 -9.03
C ALA A 64 -9.01 7.29 -7.56
N ARG A 65 -9.55 6.15 -7.12
CA ARG A 65 -9.96 5.95 -5.74
C ARG A 65 -8.78 5.51 -4.87
N SER A 66 -8.68 6.05 -3.66
CA SER A 66 -7.77 5.54 -2.63
C SER A 66 -8.18 4.15 -2.13
N VAL A 67 -7.19 3.31 -1.83
CA VAL A 67 -7.41 2.05 -1.11
C VAL A 67 -7.78 2.32 0.33
N ASP A 68 -8.40 1.36 1.01
CA ASP A 68 -8.77 1.50 2.42
C ASP A 68 -7.66 1.02 3.36
N LEU A 69 -7.00 -0.08 2.98
CA LEU A 69 -5.92 -0.70 3.74
C LEU A 69 -4.84 -1.26 2.82
N VAL A 70 -3.60 -1.15 3.27
CA VAL A 70 -2.47 -1.93 2.78
C VAL A 70 -1.99 -2.82 3.92
N VAL A 71 -1.93 -4.12 3.66
CA VAL A 71 -1.38 -5.12 4.57
C VAL A 71 -0.09 -5.66 3.95
N THR A 72 0.98 -5.60 4.72
CA THR A 72 2.31 -6.04 4.29
C THR A 72 2.89 -7.05 5.26
N ASP A 73 4.04 -7.61 4.90
CA ASP A 73 4.87 -8.41 5.78
C ASP A 73 5.44 -7.61 6.98
N MET A 74 5.38 -6.28 6.96
CA MET A 74 5.92 -5.42 8.03
C MET A 74 4.86 -4.64 8.82
N ALA A 75 3.76 -4.24 8.18
CA ALA A 75 2.81 -3.29 8.73
C ALA A 75 1.41 -3.35 8.10
N VAL A 76 0.41 -2.90 8.86
CA VAL A 76 -0.92 -2.53 8.37
C VAL A 76 -0.99 -1.01 8.30
N ILE A 77 -1.32 -0.48 7.13
CA ILE A 77 -1.42 0.96 6.86
C ILE A 77 -2.83 1.27 6.39
N GLY A 78 -3.49 2.23 7.03
CA GLY A 78 -4.80 2.74 6.66
C GLY A 78 -4.73 4.08 5.94
N PHE A 79 -5.73 4.37 5.11
CA PHE A 79 -5.79 5.58 4.29
C PHE A 79 -7.06 6.41 4.53
N SER A 80 -7.53 6.43 5.78
CA SER A 80 -8.71 7.23 6.15
C SER A 80 -8.49 8.70 5.80
N GLY A 81 -9.42 9.30 5.06
CA GLY A 81 -9.31 10.70 4.62
C GLY A 81 -8.15 10.98 3.66
N GLY A 82 -7.61 9.95 2.98
CA GLY A 82 -6.51 10.11 2.02
C GLY A 82 -5.15 10.34 2.67
N ARG A 83 -4.97 9.98 3.94
CA ARG A 83 -3.72 10.08 4.69
C ARG A 83 -3.25 8.69 5.13
N ALA A 84 -2.04 8.31 4.73
CA ALA A 84 -1.39 7.09 5.19
C ALA A 84 -1.17 7.13 6.70
N THR A 85 -1.69 6.13 7.42
CA THR A 85 -1.61 6.02 8.88
C THR A 85 -1.12 4.62 9.24
N LEU A 86 -0.06 4.52 10.03
CA LEU A 86 0.42 3.25 10.55
C LEU A 86 -0.55 2.74 11.63
N LEU A 87 -1.16 1.58 11.39
CA LEU A 87 -2.15 0.99 12.29
C LEU A 87 -1.56 -0.14 13.13
N GLU A 88 -0.76 -1.01 12.52
CA GLU A 88 -0.17 -2.16 13.20
C GLU A 88 1.23 -2.46 12.65
N THR A 89 2.13 -3.00 13.47
CA THR A 89 3.41 -3.57 13.02
C THR A 89 3.40 -5.10 13.11
N ALA A 90 4.12 -5.76 12.20
CA ALA A 90 4.28 -7.20 12.25
C ALA A 90 5.06 -7.64 13.50
N PRO A 91 4.92 -8.90 13.95
CA PRO A 91 5.67 -9.41 15.10
C PRO A 91 7.18 -9.22 14.92
N GLY A 92 7.82 -8.59 15.91
CA GLY A 92 9.25 -8.31 15.89
C GLY A 92 9.68 -7.13 15.02
N VAL A 93 8.75 -6.43 14.36
CA VAL A 93 9.02 -5.22 13.57
C VAL A 93 8.67 -3.99 14.38
N SER A 94 9.63 -3.08 14.52
CA SER A 94 9.44 -1.78 15.18
C SER A 94 8.85 -0.74 14.23
N VAL A 95 8.19 0.26 14.82
CA VAL A 95 7.70 1.45 14.07
C VAL A 95 8.84 2.11 13.28
N GLY A 96 10.03 2.21 13.87
CA GLY A 96 11.20 2.81 13.23
C GLY A 96 11.64 2.06 11.97
N GLU A 97 11.59 0.72 11.98
CA GLU A 97 11.91 -0.09 10.80
C GLU A 97 10.87 0.09 9.69
N VAL A 98 9.58 0.19 10.04
CA VAL A 98 8.52 0.49 9.05
C VAL A 98 8.76 1.84 8.41
N ILE A 99 9.01 2.88 9.21
CA ILE A 99 9.28 4.24 8.71
C ILE A 99 10.53 4.24 7.82
N ALA A 100 11.61 3.58 8.24
CA ALA A 100 12.86 3.53 7.49
C ALA A 100 12.71 2.86 6.11
N LEU A 101 11.73 1.96 5.96
CA LEU A 101 11.44 1.26 4.71
C LEU A 101 10.17 1.75 4.01
N THR A 102 9.62 2.89 4.43
CA THR A 102 8.47 3.57 3.81
C THR A 102 8.93 4.92 3.24
N GLU A 103 8.60 5.19 1.98
CA GLU A 103 8.87 6.51 1.38
C GLU A 103 7.70 7.49 1.57
N ALA A 104 6.47 6.98 1.73
CA ALA A 104 5.32 7.79 2.08
C ALA A 104 5.44 8.37 3.49
N GLU A 105 5.00 9.61 3.70
CA GLU A 105 4.83 10.15 5.04
C GLU A 105 3.69 9.41 5.75
N LEU A 106 4.00 8.80 6.90
CA LEU A 106 3.02 8.10 7.72
C LEU A 106 2.62 8.94 8.92
N ALA A 107 1.31 9.09 9.14
CA ALA A 107 0.81 9.43 10.46
C ALA A 107 1.03 8.23 11.39
N VAL A 108 1.71 8.47 12.51
CA VAL A 108 2.03 7.44 13.50
C VAL A 108 1.33 7.81 14.82
N PRO A 109 0.32 7.04 15.25
CA PRO A 109 -0.31 7.22 16.56
C PRO A 109 0.67 6.94 17.72
N ASP A 110 0.36 7.48 18.91
CA ASP A 110 1.16 7.25 20.14
C ASP A 110 1.30 5.77 20.50
N ASN A 111 0.29 4.97 20.13
CA ASN A 111 0.29 3.52 20.32
C ASN A 111 0.02 2.82 18.99
N VAL A 112 0.99 2.04 18.54
CA VAL A 112 0.87 1.16 17.38
C VAL A 112 0.94 -0.28 17.88
N PRO A 113 -0.19 -1.02 17.94
CA PRO A 113 -0.19 -2.41 18.37
C PRO A 113 0.55 -3.32 17.36
N GLY A 114 0.95 -4.50 17.84
CA GLY A 114 1.40 -5.57 16.97
C GLY A 114 0.22 -6.27 16.29
N MET A 115 0.44 -6.79 15.08
CA MET A 115 -0.55 -7.61 14.37
C MET A 115 -0.87 -8.87 15.16
N ASN A 116 -2.16 -9.23 15.19
CA ASN A 116 -2.60 -10.54 15.67
C ASN A 116 -2.44 -11.56 14.53
N VAL A 117 -1.48 -12.48 14.67
CA VAL A 117 -1.18 -13.55 13.71
C VAL A 117 -1.60 -14.90 14.25
#